data_AF-K2AUV5-F1
#
_entry.id   AF-K2AUV5-F1
#
_cell.length_a   1.000
_cell.length_b   1.000
_cell.length_c   1.000
_cell.angle_alpha   90.00
_cell.angle_beta   90.00
_cell.angle_gamma   90.00
#
_symmetry.space_group_name_H-M   'P 1'
#
loop_
_entity.id
_entity.type
_entity.pdbx_description
1 polymer ?
#
loop_
_entity_poly.entity_id
_entity_poly.type
_entity_poly.pdbx_seq_one_letter_code
_entity_poly.pdbx_strand_id
1 'polypeptide(L)'
;MAAPQQQSQQDNSSAILWGVAAIFAAVGGIWYTFKTYIVTGFLMLKLVEVNLLNAVSNNHFEPIRNLILTALANPSKIQYTDLIHIGNSVGETLRYPFVLLLFVLAVLVYSSNSVRIFKRTYKMKELAKLEVGNWPQITPVVDLDLLKTDIDKGPWAMALQPMQFCKRYKLLEEVRPTRREGMSRKEWDKIEVILKRGEANRIFALQLGQLWKGTDKLTPYARALFAVFAARINADSKVAADMLAQLSASC
;
A
#
# COMPACT_ATOMS: atom_id res chain seq x y z
N MET A 1 -30.72 62.86 -13.23
CA MET A 1 -31.53 62.10 -12.26
C MET A 1 -30.83 60.79 -11.97
N ALA A 2 -30.41 60.58 -10.73
CA ALA A 2 -30.31 59.31 -10.01
C ALA A 2 -29.34 59.51 -8.83
N ALA A 3 -29.90 59.71 -7.64
CA ALA A 3 -29.15 59.75 -6.40
C ALA A 3 -28.72 58.31 -6.01
N PRO A 4 -27.53 58.11 -5.42
CA PRO A 4 -27.20 56.82 -4.83
C PRO A 4 -28.01 56.64 -3.53
N GLN A 5 -28.80 55.57 -3.47
CA GLN A 5 -29.50 55.16 -2.26
C GLN A 5 -28.48 54.80 -1.16
N GLN A 6 -28.57 55.51 -0.05
CA GLN A 6 -27.97 55.10 1.22
C GLN A 6 -28.50 53.72 1.58
N GLN A 7 -27.60 52.74 1.61
CA GLN A 7 -27.85 51.44 2.21
C GLN A 7 -27.94 51.66 3.72
N SER A 8 -29.16 51.73 4.23
CA SER A 8 -29.47 51.70 5.66
C SER A 8 -28.89 50.41 6.23
N GLN A 9 -27.89 50.57 7.11
CA GLN A 9 -27.37 49.53 7.97
C GLN A 9 -28.48 49.15 8.95
N GLN A 10 -29.40 48.30 8.48
CA GLN A 10 -30.57 47.83 9.21
C GLN A 10 -30.08 47.02 10.42
N ASP A 11 -30.62 47.37 11.59
CA ASP A 11 -30.27 46.90 12.93
C ASP A 11 -30.31 45.37 13.09
N ASN A 12 -29.29 44.67 12.58
CA ASN A 12 -29.09 43.23 12.79
C ASN A 12 -28.89 42.88 14.28
N SER A 13 -28.53 43.86 15.11
CA SER A 13 -28.45 43.70 16.57
C SER A 13 -29.81 43.35 17.17
N SER A 14 -30.90 43.99 16.71
CA SER A 14 -32.25 43.72 17.21
C SER A 14 -32.75 42.33 16.82
N ALA A 15 -32.46 41.88 15.59
CA ALA A 15 -32.85 40.55 15.10
C ALA A 15 -32.12 39.41 15.85
N ILE A 16 -30.83 39.60 16.16
CA ILE A 16 -30.06 38.64 16.98
C ILE A 16 -30.63 38.58 18.40
N LEU A 17 -30.99 39.72 19.00
CA LEU A 17 -31.59 39.75 20.34
C LEU A 17 -32.95 39.05 20.40
N TRP A 18 -33.82 39.24 19.40
CA TRP A 18 -35.10 38.52 19.31
C TRP A 18 -34.91 37.02 19.04
N GLY A 19 -33.91 36.65 18.23
CA GLY A 19 -33.55 35.24 18.02
C GLY A 19 -33.09 34.56 19.30
N VAL A 20 -32.22 35.22 20.09
CA VAL A 20 -31.78 34.72 21.40
C VAL A 20 -32.95 34.63 22.38
N ALA A 21 -33.80 35.66 22.45
CA ALA A 21 -34.99 35.67 23.30
C ALA A 21 -35.97 34.54 22.94
N ALA A 22 -36.18 34.28 21.65
CA ALA A 22 -37.01 33.18 21.17
C ALA A 22 -36.44 31.81 21.56
N ILE A 23 -35.11 31.63 21.51
CA ILE A 23 -34.45 30.40 21.96
C ILE A 23 -34.64 30.21 23.47
N PHE A 24 -34.42 31.24 24.29
CA PHE A 24 -34.64 31.14 25.73
C PHE A 24 -36.11 30.86 26.09
N ALA A 25 -37.05 31.49 25.39
CA ALA A 25 -38.48 31.24 25.57
C ALA A 25 -38.86 29.81 25.15
N ALA A 26 -38.30 29.31 24.04
CA ALA A 26 -38.51 27.93 23.59
C ALA A 26 -37.92 26.90 24.59
N VAL A 27 -36.69 27.11 25.06
CA VAL A 27 -36.04 26.25 26.06
C VAL A 27 -36.82 26.28 27.39
N GLY A 28 -37.28 27.46 27.82
CA GLY A 28 -38.13 27.60 29.01
C GLY A 28 -39.48 26.90 28.86
N GLY A 29 -40.11 27.01 27.69
CA GLY A 29 -41.37 26.32 27.38
C GLY A 29 -41.23 24.80 27.34
N ILE A 30 -40.15 24.29 26.73
CA ILE A 30 -39.79 22.87 26.72
C ILE A 30 -39.53 22.38 28.15
N TRP A 31 -38.82 23.15 28.96
CA TRP A 31 -38.59 22.80 30.35
C TRP A 31 -39.90 22.73 31.13
N TYR A 32 -40.77 23.72 31.04
CA TYR A 32 -42.03 23.74 31.80
C TYR A 32 -42.96 22.57 31.43
N THR A 33 -43.05 22.22 30.15
CA THR A 33 -43.95 21.17 29.65
C THR A 33 -43.38 19.76 29.78
N PHE A 34 -42.07 19.59 29.60
CA PHE A 34 -41.41 18.28 29.58
C PHE A 34 -40.47 18.01 30.76
N LYS A 35 -40.42 18.87 31.79
CA LYS A 35 -39.57 18.69 33.00
C LYS A 35 -39.63 17.26 33.52
N THR A 36 -40.85 16.73 33.71
CA THR A 36 -41.08 15.41 34.29
C THR A 36 -40.48 14.30 33.43
N TYR A 37 -40.63 14.36 32.12
CA TYR A 37 -40.08 13.36 31.19
C TYR A 37 -38.56 13.44 31.11
N ILE A 38 -37.99 14.65 31.03
CA ILE A 38 -36.54 14.86 30.95
C ILE A 38 -35.85 14.37 32.23
N VAL A 39 -36.39 14.73 33.40
CA VAL A 39 -35.86 14.30 34.69
C VAL A 39 -35.98 12.79 34.87
N THR A 40 -37.11 12.19 34.47
CA THR A 40 -37.29 10.73 34.54
C THR A 40 -36.29 10.00 33.63
N GLY A 41 -36.11 10.47 32.39
CA GLY A 41 -35.12 9.90 31.47
C GLY A 41 -33.69 10.03 32.00
N PHE A 42 -33.32 11.20 32.54
CA PHE A 42 -32.01 11.41 33.17
C PHE A 42 -31.78 10.48 34.37
N LEU A 43 -32.77 10.35 35.26
CA LEU A 43 -32.68 9.47 36.43
C LEU A 43 -32.62 7.99 36.05
N MET A 44 -33.37 7.57 35.02
CA MET A 44 -33.30 6.20 34.50
C MET A 44 -31.91 5.88 33.95
N LEU A 45 -31.33 6.80 33.18
CA LEU A 45 -29.97 6.65 32.66
C LEU A 45 -28.95 6.57 33.80
N LYS A 46 -29.08 7.44 34.81
CA LYS A 46 -28.21 7.41 36.00
C LYS A 46 -28.39 6.16 36.85
N LEU A 47 -29.60 5.60 36.91
CA LEU A 47 -29.87 4.34 37.59
C LEU A 47 -29.15 3.17 36.91
N VAL A 48 -29.13 3.14 35.57
CA VAL A 48 -28.38 2.13 34.80
C VAL A 48 -26.88 2.27 35.06
N GLU A 49 -26.34 3.49 35.04
CA GLU A 49 -24.92 3.75 35.36
C GLU A 49 -24.57 3.28 36.78
N VAL A 50 -25.38 3.60 37.79
CA VAL A 50 -25.16 3.20 39.19
C VAL A 50 -25.27 1.70 39.37
N ASN A 51 -26.23 1.03 38.72
CA ASN A 51 -26.33 -0.43 38.78
C ASN A 51 -25.08 -1.11 38.21
N LEU A 52 -24.54 -0.58 37.11
CA LEU A 52 -23.29 -1.08 36.51
C LEU A 52 -22.11 -0.88 37.46
N LEU A 53 -22.02 0.28 38.13
CA LEU A 53 -21.00 0.55 39.14
C LEU A 53 -21.16 -0.30 40.41
N ASN A 54 -22.39 -0.57 40.86
CA ASN A 54 -22.67 -1.43 42.02
C ASN A 54 -22.28 -2.89 41.75
N ALA A 55 -22.49 -3.39 40.53
CA ALA A 55 -22.06 -4.72 40.13
C ALA A 55 -20.53 -4.90 40.21
N VAL A 56 -19.77 -3.82 40.06
CA VAL A 56 -18.29 -3.83 40.09
C VAL A 56 -17.72 -3.53 41.48
N SER A 57 -18.42 -2.74 42.30
CA SER A 57 -17.86 -2.17 43.55
C SER A 57 -18.44 -2.73 44.86
N ASN A 58 -19.13 -3.88 44.82
CA ASN A 58 -19.71 -4.54 46.01
C ASN A 58 -20.59 -3.59 46.86
N ASN A 59 -21.63 -3.02 46.23
CA ASN A 59 -22.72 -2.26 46.89
C ASN A 59 -22.35 -0.89 47.52
N HIS A 60 -21.18 -0.32 47.20
CA HIS A 60 -20.78 1.00 47.72
C HIS A 60 -21.75 2.14 47.34
N PHE A 61 -22.47 2.05 46.21
CA PHE A 61 -23.37 3.09 45.70
C PHE A 61 -24.86 2.81 45.96
N GLU A 62 -25.20 1.84 46.81
CA GLU A 62 -26.58 1.61 47.29
C GLU A 62 -27.29 2.86 47.88
N PRO A 63 -26.64 3.76 48.66
CA PRO A 63 -27.32 4.97 49.12
C PRO A 63 -27.73 5.88 47.97
N ILE A 64 -26.89 6.00 46.93
CA ILE A 64 -27.18 6.81 45.74
C ILE A 64 -28.27 6.16 44.89
N ARG A 65 -28.26 4.84 44.77
CA ARG A 65 -29.32 4.07 44.11
C ARG A 65 -30.68 4.27 44.78
N ASN A 66 -30.73 4.21 46.11
CA ASN A 66 -31.96 4.45 46.87
C ASN A 66 -32.46 5.88 46.73
N LEU A 67 -31.55 6.86 46.74
CA LEU A 67 -31.90 8.26 46.44
C LEU A 67 -32.50 8.40 45.03
N ILE A 68 -31.93 7.76 44.01
CA ILE A 68 -32.47 7.77 42.64
C ILE A 68 -33.84 7.08 42.57
N LEU A 69 -34.05 5.97 43.26
CA LEU A 69 -35.34 5.26 43.30
C LEU A 69 -36.43 6.09 44.00
N THR A 70 -36.10 6.77 45.10
CA THR A 70 -37.03 7.69 45.77
C THR A 70 -37.34 8.94 44.93
N ALA A 71 -36.36 9.42 44.17
CA ALA A 71 -36.52 10.51 43.21
C ALA A 71 -37.43 10.08 42.03
N LEU A 72 -37.25 8.85 41.52
CA LEU A 72 -38.10 8.29 40.45
C LEU A 72 -39.56 8.11 40.88
N ALA A 73 -39.81 7.83 42.17
CA ALA A 73 -41.16 7.71 42.72
C ALA A 73 -41.90 9.06 42.82
N ASN A 74 -41.19 10.20 42.89
CA ASN A 74 -41.79 11.54 42.90
C ASN A 74 -41.00 12.55 42.04
N PRO A 75 -41.01 12.43 40.69
CA PRO A 75 -40.17 13.26 39.82
C PRO A 75 -40.51 14.76 39.83
N SER A 76 -41.73 15.13 40.25
CA SER A 76 -42.21 16.51 40.25
C SER A 76 -41.67 17.37 41.40
N LYS A 77 -41.23 16.74 42.51
CA LYS A 77 -40.76 17.42 43.73
C LYS A 77 -39.24 17.62 43.81
N ILE A 78 -38.49 17.09 42.84
CA ILE A 78 -37.02 17.12 42.87
C ILE A 78 -36.52 18.54 42.59
N GLN A 79 -35.64 19.03 43.46
CA GLN A 79 -34.93 20.29 43.26
C GLN A 79 -33.76 20.09 42.29
N TYR A 80 -33.43 21.14 41.54
CA TYR A 80 -32.35 21.11 40.56
C TYR A 80 -30.98 20.78 41.18
N THR A 81 -30.76 21.20 42.43
CA THR A 81 -29.55 20.91 43.21
C THR A 81 -29.36 19.41 43.42
N ASP A 82 -30.43 18.67 43.74
CA ASP A 82 -30.35 17.23 43.99
C ASP A 82 -29.96 16.46 42.72
N LEU A 83 -30.44 16.91 41.55
CA LEU A 83 -30.06 16.36 40.25
C LEU A 83 -28.58 16.56 39.94
N ILE A 84 -28.04 17.74 40.27
CA ILE A 84 -26.60 18.03 40.11
C ILE A 84 -25.77 17.17 41.06
N HIS A 85 -26.19 17.02 42.32
CA HIS A 85 -25.46 16.21 43.29
C HIS A 85 -25.41 14.72 42.88
N ILE A 86 -26.53 14.17 42.41
CA ILE A 86 -26.59 12.81 41.85
C ILE A 86 -25.70 12.72 40.60
N GLY A 87 -25.78 13.68 39.69
CA GLY A 87 -24.99 13.73 38.47
C GLY A 87 -23.49 13.76 38.71
N ASN A 88 -23.03 14.63 39.62
CA ASN A 88 -21.62 14.78 39.96
C ASN A 88 -21.06 13.54 40.66
N SER A 89 -21.81 12.96 41.60
CA SER A 89 -21.34 11.78 42.36
C SER A 89 -21.15 10.56 41.47
N VAL A 90 -22.09 10.31 40.55
CA VAL A 90 -21.98 9.22 39.57
C VAL A 90 -20.90 9.53 38.54
N GLY A 91 -20.84 10.79 38.06
CA GLY A 91 -19.89 11.22 37.04
C GLY A 91 -18.43 11.18 37.48
N GLU A 92 -18.11 11.57 38.71
CA GLU A 92 -16.74 11.52 39.24
C GLU A 92 -16.23 10.09 39.35
N THR A 93 -17.10 9.16 39.75
CA THR A 93 -16.75 7.73 39.82
C THR A 93 -16.57 7.14 38.42
N LEU A 94 -17.49 7.44 37.49
CA LEU A 94 -17.45 6.92 36.12
C LEU A 94 -16.26 7.46 35.32
N ARG A 95 -15.67 8.59 35.72
CA ARG A 95 -14.48 9.16 35.08
C ARG A 95 -13.28 8.21 35.11
N TYR A 96 -13.03 7.51 36.22
CA TYR A 96 -11.87 6.64 36.38
C TYR A 96 -11.82 5.47 35.36
N PRO A 97 -12.88 4.67 35.16
CA PRO A 97 -12.86 3.60 34.15
C PRO A 97 -12.74 4.14 32.72
N PHE A 98 -13.35 5.29 32.41
CA PHE A 98 -13.16 5.92 31.09
C PHE A 98 -11.72 6.37 30.85
N VAL A 99 -11.06 6.95 31.85
CA VAL A 99 -9.64 7.31 31.76
C VAL A 99 -8.78 6.07 31.52
N LEU A 100 -9.05 4.98 32.24
CA LEU A 100 -8.34 3.71 32.06
C LEU A 100 -8.57 3.14 30.65
N LEU A 101 -9.81 3.14 30.17
CA LEU A 101 -10.15 2.67 28.83
C LEU A 101 -9.46 3.50 27.73
N LEU A 102 -9.47 4.83 27.87
CA LEU A 102 -8.78 5.73 26.93
C LEU A 102 -7.26 5.55 26.98
N PHE A 103 -6.69 5.31 28.15
CA PHE A 103 -5.26 5.02 28.29
C PHE A 103 -4.88 3.70 27.61
N VAL A 104 -5.68 2.64 27.78
CA VAL A 104 -5.47 1.36 27.08
C VAL A 104 -5.55 1.55 25.56
N LEU A 105 -6.55 2.27 25.07
CA LEU A 105 -6.67 2.59 23.65
C LEU A 105 -5.47 3.39 23.13
N ALA A 106 -4.97 4.37 23.90
CA ALA A 106 -3.79 5.14 23.53
C ALA A 106 -2.54 4.25 23.41
N VAL A 107 -2.35 3.32 24.34
CA VAL A 107 -1.25 2.34 24.29
C VAL A 107 -1.39 1.43 23.07
N LEU A 108 -2.59 0.90 22.81
CA LEU A 108 -2.85 0.05 21.64
C LEU A 108 -2.58 0.79 20.32
N VAL A 109 -3.01 2.04 20.20
CA VAL A 109 -2.74 2.87 19.00
C VAL A 109 -1.25 3.14 18.86
N TYR A 110 -0.56 3.46 19.96
CA TYR A 110 0.89 3.69 19.95
C TYR A 110 1.68 2.45 19.52
N SER A 111 1.30 1.25 19.99
CA SER A 111 1.96 0.00 19.62
C SER A 111 1.59 -0.50 18.22
N SER A 112 0.37 -0.24 17.75
CA SER A 112 -0.13 -0.74 16.47
C SER A 112 0.24 0.12 15.27
N ASN A 113 1.01 1.20 15.48
CA ASN A 113 1.40 2.08 14.39
C ASN A 113 2.38 1.38 13.41
N SER A 114 1.80 0.89 12.32
CA SER A 114 2.45 0.16 11.23
C SER A 114 3.52 0.98 10.48
N VAL A 115 3.52 2.31 10.61
CA VAL A 115 4.54 3.19 10.00
C VAL A 115 5.94 2.94 10.59
N ARG A 116 6.03 2.40 11.81
CA ARG A 116 7.31 2.02 12.44
C ARG A 116 7.89 0.69 11.95
N ILE A 117 7.25 -0.02 11.02
CA ILE A 117 7.71 -1.34 10.56
C ILE A 117 8.89 -1.20 9.58
N PHE A 118 8.93 -0.14 8.76
CA PHE A 118 10.02 0.08 7.80
C PHE A 118 11.20 0.83 8.46
N LYS A 119 12.00 0.13 9.27
CA LYS A 119 13.14 0.73 10.01
C LYS A 119 14.48 0.72 9.27
N ARG A 120 14.60 -0.01 8.16
CA ARG A 120 15.89 -0.30 7.53
C ARG A 120 15.98 0.36 6.16
N THR A 121 17.08 1.08 5.93
CA THR A 121 17.48 1.53 4.60
C THR A 121 18.33 0.43 3.97
N TYR A 122 17.92 -0.07 2.81
CA TYR A 122 18.64 -1.13 2.09
C TYR A 122 19.45 -0.53 0.94
N LYS A 123 20.66 -1.08 0.71
CA LYS A 123 21.38 -0.87 -0.54
C LYS A 123 20.81 -1.78 -1.63
N MET A 124 21.02 -1.44 -2.91
CA MET A 124 20.51 -2.21 -4.06
C MET A 124 20.81 -3.73 -3.95
N LYS A 125 22.04 -4.10 -3.58
CA LYS A 125 22.44 -5.51 -3.41
C LYS A 125 21.75 -6.19 -2.22
N GLU A 126 21.53 -5.46 -1.13
CA GLU A 126 20.85 -5.98 0.08
C GLU A 126 19.36 -6.21 -0.19
N LEU A 127 18.73 -5.28 -0.90
CA LEU A 127 17.34 -5.43 -1.33
C LEU A 127 17.19 -6.61 -2.28
N ALA A 128 18.08 -6.74 -3.28
CA ALA A 128 18.08 -7.86 -4.21
C ALA A 128 18.24 -9.20 -3.49
N LYS A 129 19.10 -9.28 -2.46
CA LYS A 129 19.27 -10.48 -1.62
C LYS A 129 18.04 -10.83 -0.81
N LEU A 130 17.33 -9.84 -0.28
CA LEU A 130 16.12 -10.05 0.49
C LEU A 130 14.97 -10.54 -0.40
N GLU A 131 14.88 -10.03 -1.62
CA GLU A 131 13.81 -10.33 -2.58
C GLU A 131 14.02 -11.64 -3.37
N VAL A 132 15.14 -12.36 -3.19
CA VAL A 132 15.39 -13.65 -3.87
C VAL A 132 14.28 -14.66 -3.60
N GLY A 133 13.73 -14.67 -2.38
CA GLY A 133 12.63 -15.57 -2.02
C GLY A 133 11.33 -15.28 -2.77
N ASN A 134 11.12 -14.03 -3.20
CA ASN A 134 9.93 -13.60 -3.94
C ASN A 134 10.16 -13.72 -5.46
N TRP A 135 11.38 -13.44 -5.92
CA TRP A 135 11.79 -13.43 -7.32
C TRP A 135 12.94 -14.43 -7.54
N PRO A 136 12.65 -15.72 -7.70
CA PRO A 136 13.70 -16.72 -7.85
C PRO A 136 14.56 -16.51 -9.12
N GLN A 137 14.08 -15.74 -10.11
CA GLN A 137 14.79 -15.47 -11.36
C GLN A 137 16.08 -14.66 -11.18
N ILE A 138 16.22 -13.89 -10.09
CA ILE A 138 17.43 -13.08 -9.85
C ILE A 138 18.56 -13.86 -9.16
N THR A 139 18.27 -15.03 -8.58
CA THR A 139 19.22 -15.90 -7.85
C THR A 139 20.59 -16.03 -8.51
N PRO A 140 20.72 -16.40 -9.81
CA PRO A 140 22.03 -16.64 -10.41
C PRO A 140 22.89 -15.38 -10.56
N VAL A 141 22.31 -14.18 -10.45
CA VAL A 141 23.01 -12.90 -10.68
C VAL A 141 23.29 -12.15 -9.38
N VAL A 142 22.51 -12.38 -8.33
CA VAL A 142 22.53 -11.58 -7.08
C VAL A 142 23.89 -11.58 -6.37
N ASP A 143 24.62 -12.69 -6.43
CA ASP A 143 25.94 -12.78 -5.79
C ASP A 143 27.10 -12.34 -6.70
N LEU A 144 26.88 -12.27 -8.01
CA LEU A 144 27.88 -11.86 -8.98
C LEU A 144 28.09 -10.33 -8.95
N ASP A 145 29.33 -9.90 -9.24
CA ASP A 145 29.68 -8.49 -9.37
C ASP A 145 29.95 -8.15 -10.84
N LEU A 146 28.87 -8.11 -11.64
CA LEU A 146 28.92 -7.89 -13.09
C LEU A 146 29.37 -6.47 -13.47
N LEU A 147 29.39 -5.53 -12.52
CA LEU A 147 29.82 -4.15 -12.77
C LEU A 147 31.33 -4.02 -12.99
N LYS A 148 32.11 -4.99 -12.48
CA LYS A 148 33.58 -4.98 -12.62
C LYS A 148 34.07 -5.83 -13.79
N THR A 149 33.20 -6.61 -14.42
CA THR A 149 33.56 -7.49 -15.53
C THR A 149 33.43 -6.77 -16.86
N ASP A 150 34.33 -7.12 -17.79
CA ASP A 150 34.28 -6.64 -19.19
C ASP A 150 33.01 -7.18 -19.88
N ILE A 151 32.32 -6.31 -20.63
CA ILE A 151 31.01 -6.57 -21.25
C ILE A 151 31.10 -7.66 -22.32
N ASP A 152 32.24 -7.78 -22.99
CA ASP A 152 32.43 -8.71 -24.12
C ASP A 152 33.00 -10.07 -23.69
N LYS A 153 33.26 -10.28 -22.38
CA LYS A 153 33.98 -11.46 -21.88
C LYS A 153 33.22 -12.18 -20.76
N GLY A 154 33.43 -13.49 -20.72
CA GLY A 154 32.90 -14.36 -19.68
C GLY A 154 31.51 -14.95 -19.99
N PRO A 155 30.93 -15.69 -19.04
CA PRO A 155 29.64 -16.37 -19.23
C PRO A 155 28.46 -15.41 -19.40
N TRP A 156 28.56 -14.20 -18.85
CA TRP A 156 27.54 -13.15 -18.89
C TRP A 156 27.83 -12.08 -19.95
N ALA A 157 28.60 -12.44 -20.98
CA ALA A 157 28.93 -11.52 -22.07
C ALA A 157 27.69 -11.09 -22.87
N MET A 158 27.70 -9.86 -23.36
CA MET A 158 26.65 -9.33 -24.21
C MET A 158 26.62 -10.04 -25.58
N ALA A 159 25.44 -10.10 -26.21
CA ALA A 159 25.31 -10.58 -27.58
C ALA A 159 26.11 -9.70 -28.55
N LEU A 160 26.85 -10.35 -29.46
CA LEU A 160 27.69 -9.67 -30.45
C LEU A 160 26.83 -8.86 -31.43
N GLN A 161 27.26 -7.63 -31.72
CA GLN A 161 26.67 -6.85 -32.81
C GLN A 161 27.01 -7.49 -34.17
N PRO A 162 26.19 -7.29 -35.23
CA PRO A 162 26.43 -7.90 -36.54
C PRO A 162 27.84 -7.62 -37.09
N MET A 163 28.35 -6.40 -36.91
CA MET A 163 29.72 -6.04 -37.34
C MET A 163 30.80 -6.77 -36.53
N GLN A 164 30.63 -6.88 -35.21
CA GLN A 164 31.55 -7.60 -34.33
C GLN A 164 31.53 -9.11 -34.66
N PHE A 165 30.35 -9.67 -34.91
CA PHE A 165 30.16 -11.05 -35.35
C PHE A 165 30.92 -11.30 -36.67
N CYS A 166 30.69 -10.46 -37.67
CA CYS A 166 31.35 -10.60 -38.97
C CYS A 166 32.88 -10.44 -38.85
N LYS A 167 33.38 -9.57 -37.98
CA LYS A 167 34.82 -9.45 -37.70
C LYS A 167 35.39 -10.68 -36.99
N ARG A 168 34.70 -11.19 -35.96
CA ARG A 168 35.11 -12.38 -35.19
C ARG A 168 35.24 -13.62 -36.08
N TYR A 169 34.33 -13.76 -37.03
CA TYR A 169 34.31 -14.88 -37.97
C TYR A 169 34.92 -14.58 -39.35
N LYS A 170 35.56 -13.41 -39.52
CA LYS A 170 36.23 -12.98 -40.77
C LYS A 170 35.35 -13.05 -42.03
N LEU A 171 34.08 -12.70 -41.89
CA LEU A 171 33.06 -12.78 -42.95
C LEU A 171 33.05 -11.59 -43.90
N LEU A 172 33.90 -10.60 -43.67
CA LEU A 172 33.94 -9.35 -44.41
C LEU A 172 35.05 -9.38 -45.46
N GLU A 173 34.74 -8.93 -46.67
CA GLU A 173 35.68 -8.71 -47.75
C GLU A 173 35.62 -7.23 -48.16
N GLU A 174 36.77 -6.58 -48.21
CA GLU A 174 36.88 -5.19 -48.64
C GLU A 174 36.90 -5.14 -50.17
N VAL A 175 35.87 -4.54 -50.75
CA VAL A 175 35.77 -4.36 -52.20
C VAL A 175 35.88 -2.89 -52.52
N ARG A 176 36.91 -2.54 -53.30
CA ARG A 176 37.06 -1.20 -53.85
C ARG A 176 36.22 -1.10 -55.12
N PRO A 177 35.36 -0.07 -55.27
CA PRO A 177 34.57 0.08 -56.48
C PRO A 177 35.50 0.20 -57.69
N THR A 178 35.19 -0.54 -58.77
CA THR A 178 35.89 -0.42 -60.04
C THR A 178 35.67 0.99 -60.60
N ARG A 179 36.73 1.66 -61.06
CA ARG A 179 36.65 3.01 -61.65
C ARG A 179 35.72 2.99 -62.86
N ARG A 180 34.66 3.82 -62.84
CA ARG A 180 33.73 4.04 -63.95
C ARG A 180 33.75 5.52 -64.33
N GLU A 181 33.68 5.82 -65.62
CA GLU A 181 33.61 7.20 -66.12
C GLU A 181 32.34 7.90 -65.60
N GLY A 182 32.48 9.14 -65.11
CA GLY A 182 31.39 9.91 -64.50
C GLY A 182 31.25 9.79 -62.97
N MET A 183 32.04 8.94 -62.32
CA MET A 183 32.00 8.76 -60.86
C MET A 183 32.85 9.84 -60.13
N SER A 184 32.36 10.37 -59.01
CA SER A 184 33.03 11.43 -58.26
C SER A 184 34.28 10.92 -57.52
N ARG A 185 35.31 11.77 -57.36
CA ARG A 185 36.55 11.42 -56.64
C ARG A 185 36.30 10.92 -55.20
N LYS A 186 35.21 11.39 -54.56
CA LYS A 186 34.79 10.95 -53.22
C LYS A 186 34.25 9.52 -53.20
N GLU A 187 33.68 9.05 -54.31
CA GLU A 187 33.15 7.69 -54.45
C GLU A 187 34.26 6.68 -54.76
N TRP A 188 35.40 7.13 -55.30
CA TRP A 188 36.57 6.29 -55.57
C TRP A 188 37.27 5.81 -54.29
N ASP A 189 37.29 6.63 -53.24
CA ASP A 189 37.93 6.30 -51.96
C ASP A 189 37.00 5.60 -50.96
N LYS A 190 35.74 5.34 -51.35
CA LYS A 190 34.79 4.64 -50.49
C LYS A 190 35.12 3.15 -50.45
N ILE A 191 35.56 2.67 -49.28
CA ILE A 191 35.73 1.24 -49.03
C ILE A 191 34.35 0.67 -48.72
N GLU A 192 33.84 -0.18 -49.61
CA GLU A 192 32.63 -0.96 -49.37
C GLU A 192 33.01 -2.34 -48.85
N VAL A 193 32.21 -2.85 -47.92
CA VAL A 193 32.46 -4.15 -47.30
C VAL A 193 31.35 -5.10 -47.71
N ILE A 194 31.73 -6.21 -48.34
CA ILE A 194 30.81 -7.24 -48.82
C ILE A 194 30.89 -8.46 -47.91
N LEU A 195 29.74 -9.07 -47.64
CA LEU A 195 29.64 -10.31 -46.87
C LEU A 195 30.00 -11.52 -47.74
N LYS A 196 30.92 -12.36 -47.25
CA LYS A 196 31.22 -13.67 -47.83
C LYS A 196 30.07 -14.65 -47.61
N ARG A 197 29.12 -14.68 -48.56
CA ARG A 197 27.86 -15.46 -48.46
C ARG A 197 28.10 -16.95 -48.20
N GLY A 198 29.10 -17.56 -48.84
CA GLY A 198 29.41 -18.99 -48.65
C GLY A 198 29.86 -19.33 -47.23
N GLU A 199 30.82 -18.57 -46.68
CA GLU A 199 31.30 -18.75 -45.32
C GLU A 199 30.23 -18.41 -44.28
N ALA A 200 29.45 -17.34 -44.52
CA ALA A 200 28.33 -16.96 -43.67
C ALA A 200 27.29 -18.08 -43.58
N ASN A 201 26.90 -18.67 -44.72
CA ASN A 201 25.96 -19.78 -44.75
C ASN A 201 26.48 -21.00 -43.97
N ARG A 202 27.78 -21.31 -44.09
CA ARG A 202 28.41 -22.38 -43.30
C ARG A 202 28.29 -22.14 -41.80
N ILE A 203 28.53 -20.92 -41.34
CA ILE A 203 28.46 -20.59 -39.91
C ILE A 203 27.02 -20.63 -39.41
N PHE A 204 26.06 -20.09 -40.17
CA PHE A 204 24.65 -20.18 -39.80
C PHE A 204 24.16 -21.63 -39.76
N ALA A 205 24.61 -22.48 -40.69
CA ALA A 205 24.31 -23.91 -40.65
C ALA A 205 24.85 -24.59 -39.38
N LEU A 206 26.05 -24.22 -38.90
CA LEU A 206 26.61 -24.73 -37.64
C LEU A 206 25.81 -24.27 -36.40
N GLN A 207 25.18 -23.10 -36.46
CA GLN A 207 24.39 -22.55 -35.34
C GLN A 207 23.02 -23.24 -35.15
N LEU A 208 22.54 -23.99 -36.14
CA LEU A 208 21.28 -24.75 -36.04
C LEU A 208 21.33 -25.83 -34.94
N GLY A 209 22.52 -26.28 -34.56
CA GLY A 209 22.70 -27.31 -33.54
C GLY A 209 22.35 -28.72 -34.04
N GLN A 210 22.01 -29.60 -33.11
CA GLN A 210 21.73 -31.00 -33.43
C GLN A 210 20.27 -31.19 -33.86
N LEU A 211 20.04 -32.13 -34.77
CA LEU A 211 18.69 -32.55 -35.15
C LEU A 211 17.93 -33.11 -33.94
N TRP A 212 16.64 -32.82 -33.87
CA TRP A 212 15.75 -33.36 -32.85
C TRP A 212 15.62 -34.89 -32.99
N LYS A 213 15.93 -35.63 -31.92
CA LYS A 213 15.88 -37.10 -31.88
C LYS A 213 14.99 -37.64 -30.75
N GLY A 214 14.12 -36.80 -30.20
CA GLY A 214 13.28 -37.10 -29.03
C GLY A 214 13.75 -36.42 -27.75
N THR A 215 12.91 -36.48 -26.72
CA THR A 215 13.08 -35.76 -25.44
C THR A 215 14.24 -36.29 -24.60
N ASP A 216 14.53 -37.58 -24.67
CA ASP A 216 15.55 -38.23 -23.83
C ASP A 216 16.98 -37.91 -24.25
N LYS A 217 17.16 -37.53 -25.53
CA LYS A 217 18.46 -37.20 -26.10
C LYS A 217 18.79 -35.70 -26.03
N LEU A 218 17.91 -34.90 -25.42
CA LEU A 218 18.16 -33.49 -25.20
C LEU A 218 19.18 -33.30 -24.08
N THR A 219 19.92 -32.19 -24.16
CA THR A 219 20.76 -31.74 -23.06
C THR A 219 19.89 -31.46 -21.82
N PRO A 220 20.41 -31.65 -20.59
CA PRO A 220 19.62 -31.52 -19.37
C PRO A 220 18.88 -30.18 -19.24
N TYR A 221 19.54 -29.08 -19.61
CA TYR A 221 18.95 -27.73 -19.58
C TYR A 221 17.81 -27.59 -20.61
N ALA A 222 17.98 -28.12 -21.83
CA ALA A 222 16.96 -28.06 -22.87
C ALA A 222 15.76 -28.94 -22.52
N ARG A 223 15.99 -30.11 -21.91
CA ARG A 223 14.94 -30.99 -21.40
C ARG A 223 14.13 -30.34 -20.29
N ALA A 224 14.78 -29.63 -19.37
CA ALA A 224 14.10 -28.91 -18.30
C ALA A 224 13.22 -27.78 -18.85
N LEU A 225 13.74 -26.97 -19.77
CA LEU A 225 12.96 -25.92 -20.43
C LEU A 225 11.80 -26.49 -21.27
N PHE A 226 12.04 -27.61 -21.97
CA PHE A 226 10.99 -28.31 -22.71
C PHE A 226 9.84 -28.76 -21.78
N ALA A 227 10.16 -29.32 -20.60
CA ALA A 227 9.17 -29.70 -19.61
C ALA A 227 8.36 -28.49 -19.09
N VAL A 228 9.02 -27.36 -18.81
CA VAL A 228 8.36 -26.12 -18.42
C VAL A 228 7.39 -25.64 -19.51
N PHE A 229 7.82 -25.64 -20.77
CA PHE A 229 6.96 -25.24 -21.89
C PHE A 229 5.79 -26.20 -22.09
N ALA A 230 6.02 -27.52 -21.98
CA ALA A 230 4.96 -28.52 -22.06
C ALA A 230 3.91 -28.35 -20.95
N ALA A 231 4.34 -28.07 -19.70
CA ALA A 231 3.44 -27.77 -18.59
C ALA A 231 2.60 -26.51 -18.86
N ARG A 232 3.21 -25.44 -19.39
CA ARG A 232 2.51 -24.21 -19.77
C ARG A 232 1.50 -24.42 -20.89
N ILE A 233 1.83 -25.23 -21.90
CA ILE A 233 0.92 -25.59 -23.00
C ILE A 233 -0.32 -26.33 -22.47
N ASN A 234 -0.12 -27.22 -21.48
CA ASN A 234 -1.21 -27.94 -20.80
C ASN A 234 -1.91 -27.11 -19.72
N ALA A 235 -1.70 -25.78 -19.68
CA ALA A 235 -2.25 -24.85 -18.70
C ALA A 235 -1.83 -25.11 -17.23
N ASP A 236 -0.86 -25.98 -16.97
CA ASP A 236 -0.30 -26.20 -15.64
C ASP A 236 0.73 -25.13 -15.31
N SER A 237 0.21 -24.00 -14.84
CA SER A 237 1.01 -22.81 -14.53
C SER A 237 1.85 -22.97 -13.27
N LYS A 238 1.38 -23.79 -12.31
CA LYS A 238 2.03 -23.94 -11.01
C LYS A 238 3.27 -24.82 -11.13
N VAL A 239 3.13 -25.98 -11.76
CA VAL A 239 4.26 -26.89 -11.98
C VAL A 239 5.35 -26.21 -12.82
N ALA A 240 4.97 -25.43 -13.83
CA ALA A 240 5.92 -24.65 -14.62
C ALA A 240 6.70 -23.62 -13.78
N ALA A 241 6.02 -22.91 -12.88
CA ALA A 241 6.65 -21.92 -11.99
C ALA A 241 7.56 -22.60 -10.96
N ASP A 242 7.12 -23.71 -10.37
CA ASP A 242 7.89 -24.47 -9.38
C ASP A 242 9.17 -25.06 -9.99
N MET A 243 9.09 -25.59 -11.22
CA MET A 243 10.26 -26.06 -11.96
C MET A 243 11.26 -24.92 -12.24
N LEU A 244 10.79 -23.74 -12.63
CA LEU A 244 11.66 -22.57 -12.85
C LEU A 244 12.31 -22.10 -11.55
N ALA A 245 11.57 -22.09 -10.44
CA ALA A 245 12.08 -21.75 -9.13
C ALA A 245 13.17 -22.74 -8.70
N GLN A 246 12.93 -24.04 -8.85
CA GLN A 246 13.91 -25.07 -8.55
C GLN A 246 15.17 -24.94 -9.41
N LEU A 247 15.02 -24.72 -10.72
CA LEU A 247 16.16 -24.49 -11.62
C LEU A 247 17.00 -23.32 -11.13
N SER A 248 16.36 -22.18 -10.86
CA SER A 248 17.07 -20.97 -10.42
C SER A 248 17.75 -21.11 -9.05
N ALA A 249 17.21 -21.93 -8.14
CA ALA A 249 17.83 -22.21 -6.85
C ALA A 249 19.00 -23.21 -6.94
N SER A 250 19.04 -24.02 -8.00
CA SER A 250 20.07 -25.04 -8.24
C SER A 250 21.24 -24.56 -9.11
N CYS A 251 21.15 -23.35 -9.67
CA CYS A 251 22.14 -22.76 -10.56
C CYS A 251 23.30 -22.09 -9.83
#